data_AF-A0A3D1CFU8-F1
#
_entry.id   AF-A0A3D1CFU8-F1
#
_cell.length_a   1.000
_cell.length_b   1.000
_cell.length_c   1.000
_cell.angle_alpha   90.00
_cell.angle_beta   90.00
_cell.angle_gamma   90.00
#
_symmetry.space_group_name_H-M   'P 1'
#
loop_
_entity.id
_entity.type
_entity.pdbx_description
1 polymer ?
#
loop_
_entity_poly.entity_id
_entity_poly.type
_entity_poly.pdbx_seq_one_letter_code
_entity_poly.pdbx_strand_id
1 'polypeptide(L)'
;RLANMGVPAFNIASAVTLIIAQRLARRLCQHCKTVEPLPKETLIEEGYTPEQIATDFKVYRAVGCDQCTEGYKGRVGIYQVMPVSDAMGRMIMEGGNSMQLADQAKAEGIADLRASGLKKVMAGLTSLEEINRVIKE
;
A
#
# COMPACT_ATOMS: atom_id res chain seq x y z
N ARG A 1 -18.00 7.50 -1.53
CA ARG A 1 -18.11 8.49 -2.64
C ARG A 1 -19.33 8.23 -3.52
N LEU A 2 -19.52 7.03 -4.09
CA LEU A 2 -20.70 6.69 -4.91
C LEU A 2 -22.03 6.99 -4.21
N ALA A 3 -22.18 6.61 -2.92
CA ALA A 3 -23.36 6.96 -2.13
C ALA A 3 -23.59 8.49 -2.04
N ASN A 4 -22.54 9.27 -1.79
CA ASN A 4 -22.61 10.74 -1.76
C ASN A 4 -22.95 11.36 -3.13
N MET A 5 -22.74 10.63 -4.22
CA MET A 5 -23.13 11.03 -5.58
C MET A 5 -24.57 10.62 -5.92
N GLY A 6 -25.31 10.06 -4.96
CA GLY A 6 -26.72 9.67 -5.14
C GLY A 6 -26.94 8.27 -5.70
N VAL A 7 -25.90 7.44 -5.81
CA VAL A 7 -26.07 6.04 -6.24
C VAL A 7 -26.73 5.24 -5.11
N PRO A 8 -27.88 4.58 -5.34
CA PRO A 8 -28.55 3.77 -4.32
C PRO A 8 -27.66 2.64 -3.80
N ALA A 9 -27.70 2.39 -2.49
CA ALA A 9 -26.85 1.39 -1.84
C ALA A 9 -26.97 -0.02 -2.44
N PHE A 10 -28.19 -0.44 -2.78
CA PHE A 10 -28.44 -1.72 -3.46
C PHE A 10 -27.68 -1.86 -4.78
N ASN A 11 -27.61 -0.79 -5.58
CA ASN A 11 -26.87 -0.81 -6.85
C ASN A 11 -25.37 -0.89 -6.61
N ILE A 12 -24.86 -0.22 -5.57
CA ILE A 12 -23.44 -0.31 -5.21
C ILE A 12 -23.11 -1.75 -4.78
N ALA A 13 -23.90 -2.33 -3.88
CA ALA A 13 -23.66 -3.68 -3.34
C ALA A 13 -23.80 -4.79 -4.39
N SER A 14 -24.70 -4.62 -5.37
CA SER A 14 -24.94 -5.64 -6.42
C SER A 14 -24.06 -5.50 -7.66
N ALA A 15 -23.59 -4.29 -7.99
CA ALA A 15 -22.83 -4.06 -9.22
C ALA A 15 -21.31 -3.95 -9.01
N VAL A 16 -20.86 -3.54 -7.81
CA VAL A 16 -19.42 -3.36 -7.55
C VAL A 16 -18.83 -4.66 -7.05
N THR A 17 -17.97 -5.27 -7.86
CA THR A 17 -17.30 -6.54 -7.54
C THR A 17 -15.90 -6.36 -6.96
N LEU A 18 -15.21 -5.27 -7.33
CA LEU A 18 -13.82 -5.01 -6.98
C LEU A 18 -13.56 -3.51 -6.91
N ILE A 19 -12.86 -3.08 -5.87
CA ILE A 19 -12.37 -1.71 -5.73
C ILE A 19 -10.85 -1.76 -5.70
N ILE A 20 -10.22 -0.94 -6.55
CA ILE A 20 -8.76 -0.79 -6.59
C ILE A 20 -8.39 0.64 -6.22
N ALA A 21 -7.58 0.79 -5.17
CA ALA A 21 -6.88 2.03 -4.89
C ALA A 21 -5.43 1.90 -5.35
N GLN A 22 -4.89 2.93 -5.99
CA GLN A 22 -3.52 2.92 -6.51
C GLN A 22 -2.74 4.20 -6.17
N ARG A 23 -1.44 4.01 -5.99
CA ARG A 23 -0.41 5.05 -5.94
C ARG A 23 0.77 4.66 -6.82
N LEU A 24 1.52 5.66 -7.27
CA LEU A 24 2.68 5.46 -8.12
C LEU A 24 3.91 5.98 -7.40
N ALA A 25 4.80 5.07 -7.02
CA ALA A 25 6.07 5.38 -6.37
C ALA A 25 7.20 5.39 -7.40
N ARG A 26 8.24 6.18 -7.15
CA ARG A 26 9.50 6.13 -7.89
C ARG A 26 10.22 4.79 -7.60
N ARG A 27 10.78 4.17 -8.64
CA ARG A 27 11.55 2.92 -8.48
C ARG A 27 13.01 3.24 -8.23
N LEU A 28 13.63 2.59 -7.24
CA LEU A 28 15.05 2.74 -6.95
C LEU A 28 15.92 2.35 -8.16
N CYS A 29 16.91 3.17 -8.44
CA CYS A 29 17.91 2.90 -9.49
C CYS A 29 18.72 1.66 -9.10
N GLN A 30 18.80 0.67 -10.00
CA GLN A 30 19.52 -0.57 -9.74
C GLN A 30 21.06 -0.40 -9.74
N HIS A 31 21.57 0.70 -10.32
CA HIS A 31 23.01 0.97 -10.39
C HIS A 31 23.57 1.59 -9.11
N CYS A 32 22.77 2.42 -8.41
CA CYS A 32 23.28 3.25 -7.31
C CYS A 32 22.52 3.08 -5.98
N LYS A 33 21.51 2.20 -5.90
CA LYS A 33 20.82 1.96 -4.62
C LYS A 33 21.81 1.35 -3.60
N THR A 34 21.73 1.78 -2.36
CA THR A 34 22.57 1.25 -1.27
C THR A 34 21.71 0.74 -0.14
N VAL A 35 22.23 -0.21 0.64
CA VAL A 35 21.57 -0.69 1.85
C VAL A 35 21.46 0.47 2.85
N GLU A 36 20.28 0.63 3.41
CA GLU A 36 20.00 1.56 4.49
C GLU A 36 19.91 0.75 5.80
N PRO A 37 20.90 0.87 6.71
CA PRO A 37 20.86 0.17 7.97
C PRO A 37 19.80 0.82 8.87
N LEU A 38 18.71 0.10 9.13
CA LEU A 38 17.64 0.57 10.01
C LEU A 38 17.57 -0.31 11.26
N PRO A 39 17.43 0.31 12.45
CA PRO A 39 17.12 -0.43 13.68
C PRO A 39 15.81 -1.20 13.55
N LYS A 40 15.68 -2.30 14.28
CA LYS A 40 14.45 -3.13 14.27
C LYS A 40 13.26 -2.34 14.79
N GLU A 41 13.49 -1.44 15.74
CA GLU A 41 12.51 -0.55 16.34
C GLU A 41 11.87 0.34 15.27
N THR A 42 12.68 0.94 14.40
CA THR A 42 12.20 1.76 13.28
C THR A 42 11.39 0.96 12.27
N LEU A 43 11.77 -0.30 12.01
CA LEU A 43 10.99 -1.17 11.13
C LEU A 43 9.61 -1.50 11.72
N ILE A 44 9.54 -1.74 13.03
CA ILE A 44 8.26 -1.97 13.73
C ILE A 44 7.38 -0.72 13.65
N GLU A 45 7.94 0.47 13.93
CA GLU A 45 7.23 1.76 13.83
C GLU A 45 6.71 2.03 12.41
N GLU A 46 7.47 1.65 11.38
CA GLU A 46 7.06 1.80 9.99
C GLU A 46 5.92 0.83 9.60
N GLY A 47 5.67 -0.21 10.40
CA GLY A 47 4.55 -1.14 10.24
C GLY A 47 4.95 -2.55 9.77
N TYR A 48 6.22 -2.95 9.89
CA TYR A 48 6.63 -4.33 9.63
C TYR A 48 6.30 -5.24 10.82
N THR A 49 5.88 -6.47 10.54
CA THR A 49 5.64 -7.47 11.59
C THR A 49 6.95 -8.12 12.06
N PRO A 50 7.02 -8.64 13.30
CA PRO A 50 8.20 -9.36 13.78
C PRO A 50 8.64 -10.50 12.86
N GLU A 51 7.68 -11.21 12.25
CA GLU A 51 7.93 -12.32 11.32
C GLU A 51 8.58 -11.82 10.03
N GLN A 52 8.17 -10.65 9.53
CA GLN A 52 8.79 -10.03 8.36
C GLN A 52 10.22 -9.60 8.68
N ILE A 53 10.46 -9.00 9.85
CA ILE A 53 11.80 -8.57 10.28
C ILE A 53 12.73 -9.78 10.46
N ALA A 54 12.21 -10.92 10.92
CA ALA A 54 12.97 -12.15 11.07
C ALA A 54 13.51 -12.72 9.74
N THR A 55 12.98 -12.27 8.59
CA THR A 55 13.51 -12.66 7.26
C THR A 55 14.83 -11.97 6.88
N ASP A 56 15.31 -11.03 7.71
CA ASP A 56 16.55 -10.27 7.47
C ASP A 56 16.60 -9.56 6.10
N PHE A 57 15.46 -9.04 5.68
CA PHE A 57 15.37 -8.29 4.43
C PHE A 57 16.18 -6.98 4.50
N LYS A 58 16.71 -6.57 3.34
CA LYS A 58 17.47 -5.32 3.22
C LYS A 58 16.56 -4.19 2.75
N VAL A 59 16.56 -3.10 3.49
CA VAL A 59 15.99 -1.83 3.04
C VAL A 59 17.06 -1.09 2.22
N TYR A 60 16.61 -0.41 1.16
CA TYR A 60 17.48 0.33 0.26
C TYR A 60 17.06 1.80 0.21
N ARG A 61 18.07 2.67 0.08
CA ARG A 61 17.90 4.12 -0.12
C ARG A 61 18.45 4.57 -1.47
N ALA A 62 17.97 5.73 -1.91
CA ALA A 62 18.46 6.43 -3.08
C ALA A 62 19.80 7.14 -2.77
N VAL A 63 20.71 7.16 -3.75
CA VAL A 63 22.01 7.86 -3.66
C VAL A 63 22.21 8.81 -4.85
N GLY A 64 21.95 8.34 -6.07
CA GLY A 64 22.13 9.12 -7.30
C GLY A 64 23.35 8.67 -8.11
N CYS A 65 23.20 8.72 -9.44
CA CYS A 65 24.27 8.50 -10.42
C CYS A 65 23.87 9.14 -11.75
N ASP A 66 24.76 9.07 -12.74
CA ASP A 66 24.56 9.52 -14.12
C ASP A 66 23.42 8.79 -14.86
N GLN A 67 23.03 7.61 -14.38
CA GLN A 67 22.01 6.76 -15.03
C GLN A 67 20.58 6.99 -14.53
N CYS A 68 20.35 7.89 -13.57
CA CYS A 68 19.06 8.08 -12.91
C CYS A 68 18.78 9.54 -12.53
N THR A 69 17.58 9.80 -12.01
CA THR A 69 17.21 11.10 -11.46
C THR A 69 17.11 10.96 -9.95
N GLU A 70 18.07 11.54 -9.23
CA GLU A 70 18.12 11.55 -7.75
C GLU A 70 18.03 10.14 -7.13
N GLY A 71 18.64 9.14 -7.77
CA GLY A 71 18.65 7.76 -7.27
C GLY A 71 17.42 6.93 -7.66
N TYR A 72 16.52 7.47 -8.48
CA TYR A 72 15.34 6.76 -8.97
C TYR A 72 15.32 6.65 -10.51
N LYS A 73 14.88 5.50 -11.02
CA LYS A 73 14.73 5.23 -12.46
C LYS A 73 13.49 4.39 -12.71
N GLY A 74 12.47 5.01 -13.32
CA GLY A 74 11.16 4.40 -13.55
C GLY A 74 10.24 4.49 -12.34
N ARG A 75 9.11 3.77 -12.40
CA ARG A 75 8.03 3.83 -11.42
C ARG A 75 7.53 2.43 -11.06
N VAL A 76 6.94 2.29 -9.89
CA VAL A 76 6.30 1.06 -9.40
C VAL A 76 4.91 1.37 -8.87
N GLY A 77 3.92 0.58 -9.30
CA GLY A 77 2.55 0.68 -8.82
C GLY A 77 2.40 0.04 -7.44
N ILE A 78 1.74 0.76 -6.54
CA ILE A 78 1.26 0.28 -5.25
C ILE A 78 -0.24 0.15 -5.34
N TYR A 79 -0.76 -1.04 -5.05
CA TYR A 79 -2.17 -1.37 -5.25
C TYR A 79 -2.75 -1.93 -3.97
N GLN A 80 -3.91 -1.39 -3.56
CA GLN A 80 -4.84 -2.06 -2.69
C GLN A 80 -5.96 -2.60 -3.56
N VAL A 81 -6.10 -3.92 -3.60
CA VAL A 81 -7.09 -4.63 -4.42
C VAL A 81 -8.08 -5.25 -3.45
N MET A 82 -9.28 -4.67 -3.40
CA MET A 82 -10.30 -5.01 -2.40
C MET A 82 -11.55 -5.57 -3.10
N PRO A 83 -11.68 -6.90 -3.20
CA PRO A 83 -12.93 -7.52 -3.64
C PRO A 83 -14.06 -7.14 -2.70
N VAL A 84 -15.25 -6.88 -3.25
CA VAL A 84 -16.44 -6.63 -2.42
C VAL A 84 -17.00 -7.97 -2.00
N SER A 85 -16.76 -8.35 -0.75
CA SER A 85 -17.32 -9.57 -0.16
C SER A 85 -18.81 -9.41 0.15
N ASP A 86 -19.51 -10.52 0.38
CA ASP A 86 -20.91 -10.50 0.82
C ASP A 86 -21.11 -9.71 2.13
N ALA A 87 -20.12 -9.77 3.03
CA ALA A 87 -20.13 -9.02 4.27
C ALA A 87 -20.05 -7.51 4.01
N MET A 88 -19.14 -7.08 3.13
CA MET A 88 -19.07 -5.68 2.71
C MET A 88 -20.33 -5.23 1.96
N GLY A 89 -20.89 -6.09 1.11
CA GLY A 89 -22.14 -5.82 0.40
C GLY A 89 -23.31 -5.54 1.35
N ARG A 90 -23.47 -6.36 2.40
CA ARG A 90 -24.44 -6.10 3.48
C ARG A 90 -24.17 -4.78 4.19
N MET A 91 -22.91 -4.52 4.54
CA MET A 91 -22.49 -3.29 5.19
C MET A 91 -22.83 -2.05 4.34
N ILE A 92 -22.65 -2.13 3.02
CA ILE A 92 -23.04 -1.07 2.08
C ILE A 92 -24.56 -0.87 2.08
N MET A 93 -25.35 -1.94 2.05
CA MET A 93 -26.82 -1.87 2.09
C MET A 93 -27.35 -1.26 3.39
N GLU A 94 -26.67 -1.52 4.51
CA GLU A 94 -27.00 -0.98 5.84
C GLU A 94 -26.53 0.48 6.03
N GLY A 95 -25.88 1.09 5.03
CA GLY A 95 -25.38 2.46 5.11
C GLY A 95 -24.06 2.59 5.88
N GLY A 96 -23.29 1.51 5.98
CA GLY A 96 -21.98 1.48 6.63
C GLY A 96 -20.99 2.48 6.04
N ASN A 97 -20.11 2.99 6.89
CA ASN A 97 -19.12 4.00 6.52
C ASN A 97 -17.80 3.38 6.01
N SER A 98 -16.89 4.23 5.52
CA SER A 98 -15.61 3.79 4.97
C SER A 98 -14.67 3.15 5.99
N MET A 99 -14.76 3.50 7.28
CA MET A 99 -13.95 2.87 8.32
C MET A 99 -14.39 1.43 8.56
N GLN A 100 -15.70 1.18 8.63
CA GLN A 100 -16.23 -0.17 8.80
C GLN A 100 -15.83 -1.09 7.62
N LEU A 101 -15.86 -0.56 6.39
CA LEU A 101 -15.37 -1.30 5.22
C LEU A 101 -13.86 -1.56 5.27
N ALA A 102 -13.06 -0.60 5.75
CA ALA A 102 -11.62 -0.77 5.91
C ALA A 102 -11.28 -1.81 6.99
N ASP A 103 -12.01 -1.81 8.11
CA ASP A 103 -11.86 -2.80 9.18
C ASP A 103 -12.25 -4.20 8.68
N GLN A 104 -13.34 -4.32 7.92
CA GLN A 104 -13.74 -5.58 7.29
C GLN A 104 -12.68 -6.06 6.30
N ALA A 105 -12.13 -5.17 5.47
CA ALA A 105 -11.07 -5.52 4.52
C ALA A 105 -9.82 -6.03 5.24
N LYS A 106 -9.45 -5.39 6.35
CA LYS A 106 -8.34 -5.81 7.20
C LYS A 106 -8.60 -7.18 7.83
N ALA A 107 -9.82 -7.42 8.33
CA ALA A 107 -10.22 -8.72 8.88
C ALA A 107 -10.18 -9.85 7.83
N GLU A 108 -10.47 -9.52 6.56
CA GLU A 108 -10.37 -10.43 5.41
C GLU A 108 -8.93 -10.56 4.87
N GLY A 109 -7.95 -9.91 5.50
CA GLY A 109 -6.54 -10.00 5.10
C GLY A 109 -6.18 -9.20 3.84
N ILE A 110 -7.03 -8.26 3.42
CA ILE A 110 -6.78 -7.40 2.27
C ILE A 110 -5.72 -6.37 2.65
N ALA A 111 -4.59 -6.41 1.96
CA ALA A 111 -3.51 -5.46 2.17
C ALA A 111 -3.93 -4.05 1.71
N ASP A 112 -3.83 -3.08 2.61
CA ASP A 112 -4.00 -1.67 2.26
C ASP A 112 -2.81 -1.16 1.42
N LEU A 113 -2.86 0.13 1.03
CA LEU A 113 -1.78 0.75 0.29
C LEU A 113 -0.46 0.71 1.06
N ARG A 114 -0.50 0.92 2.39
CA ARG A 114 0.70 0.98 3.23
C ARG A 114 1.41 -0.37 3.29
N ALA A 115 0.69 -1.43 3.66
CA ALA A 115 1.18 -2.80 3.69
C ALA A 115 1.68 -3.24 2.31
N SER A 116 0.97 -2.87 1.24
CA SER A 116 1.39 -3.15 -0.14
C SER A 116 2.66 -2.40 -0.53
N GLY A 117 2.83 -1.16 -0.06
CA GLY A 117 4.04 -0.36 -0.22
C GLY A 117 5.24 -0.95 0.49
N LEU A 118 5.07 -1.34 1.76
CA LEU A 118 6.12 -1.97 2.56
C LEU A 118 6.63 -3.27 1.93
N LYS A 119 5.73 -4.09 1.35
CA LYS A 119 6.13 -5.28 0.57
C LYS A 119 7.05 -4.93 -0.62
N LYS A 120 6.82 -3.79 -1.29
CA LYS A 120 7.69 -3.34 -2.39
C LYS A 120 9.05 -2.84 -1.90
N VAL A 121 9.11 -2.29 -0.68
CA VAL A 121 10.38 -1.90 -0.05
C VAL A 121 11.20 -3.13 0.33
N MET A 122 10.57 -4.15 0.95
CA MET A 122 11.25 -5.43 1.23
C MET A 122 11.80 -6.08 -0.04
N ALA A 123 11.10 -5.94 -1.17
CA ALA A 123 11.56 -6.39 -2.48
C ALA A 123 12.67 -5.52 -3.11
N GLY A 124 13.11 -4.44 -2.45
CA GLY A 124 14.14 -3.53 -2.92
C GLY A 124 13.77 -2.76 -4.20
N LEU A 125 12.47 -2.54 -4.42
CA LEU A 125 11.94 -1.85 -5.61
C LEU A 125 11.81 -0.34 -5.40
N THR A 126 11.52 0.09 -4.17
CA THR A 126 11.37 1.49 -3.77
C THR A 126 11.94 1.68 -2.36
N SER A 127 12.15 2.93 -1.94
CA SER A 127 12.63 3.27 -0.59
C SER A 127 11.46 3.46 0.39
N LEU A 128 11.75 3.39 1.70
CA LEU A 128 10.79 3.77 2.74
C LEU A 128 10.37 5.24 2.61
N GLU A 129 11.34 6.12 2.33
CA GLU A 129 11.11 7.55 2.09
C GLU A 129 10.04 7.77 1.01
N GLU A 130 10.17 7.07 -0.12
CA GLU A 130 9.23 7.22 -1.23
C GLU A 130 7.84 6.67 -0.90
N ILE A 131 7.75 5.56 -0.15
CA ILE A 131 6.46 5.05 0.34
C ILE A 131 5.82 6.03 1.31
N ASN A 132 6.59 6.62 2.23
CA ASN A 132 6.11 7.64 3.14
C ASN A 132 5.57 8.85 2.38
N ARG A 133 6.30 9.33 1.35
CA ARG A 133 5.89 10.46 0.50
C ARG A 133 4.56 10.24 -0.24
N VAL A 134 4.28 9.02 -0.71
CA VAL A 134 3.10 8.76 -1.55
C VAL A 134 1.90 8.19 -0.79
N ILE A 135 2.07 7.82 0.48
CA ILE A 135 1.04 7.16 1.31
C ILE A 135 0.74 7.91 2.61
N LYS A 136 1.75 8.41 3.34
CA LYS A 136 1.49 9.12 4.61
C LYS A 136 0.96 10.52 4.27
N GLU A 137 -0.33 10.73 4.55
CA GLU A 137 -0.90 12.06 4.86
C GLU A 137 -0.69 12.33 6.36
#